data_AF-A0A7Y0EL14-F1
#
_entry.id   AF-A0A7Y0EL14-F1
#
_cell.length_a   1.000
_cell.length_b   1.000
_cell.length_c   1.000
_cell.angle_alpha   90.00
_cell.angle_beta   90.00
_cell.angle_gamma   90.00
#
_symmetry.space_group_name_H-M   'P 1'
#
loop_
_entity.id
_entity.type
_entity.pdbx_description
1 polymer ?
#
loop_
_entity_poly.entity_id
_entity_poly.type
_entity_poly.pdbx_seq_one_letter_code
_entity_poly.pdbx_strand_id
1 'polypeptide(L)'
;MKKKSHVITFEEYEEMQKRRLLTFEEYCDIMKSKYKDKLEAIDGELMMAGSFSRGQLLYDILESSRLENELKYYVFLNWWDSIDSCHEKFGDNVKKWLDAAKVKLSFNDLTVDEDGYVKVYRGTNEFSRSWMGMSWTTDKYIALKFAEGARVRMPVQSPAILVGRVHVDAILGVINSRNESEIICYYTESDKVLYPDSEEYQEIEVGLEEHMEQIQKETDRQIAEMVEKMKIKKEVPQCKKPTPEQKAKIDEAKVAFNKELELIKQGKTDLTRMEELRKKHRNLIAEYCMTDEQKANGEIPF
;
A
#
# COMPACT_ATOMS: atom_id res chain seq x y z
N MET A 1 -34.83 38.29 -16.83
CA MET A 1 -35.06 36.84 -17.09
C MET A 1 -35.00 36.10 -15.77
N LYS A 2 -36.08 35.44 -15.33
CA LYS A 2 -36.11 34.68 -14.07
C LYS A 2 -35.41 33.34 -14.29
N LYS A 3 -34.28 33.09 -13.58
CA LYS A 3 -33.64 31.77 -13.53
C LYS A 3 -34.62 30.81 -12.83
N LYS A 4 -35.13 29.81 -13.55
CA LYS A 4 -35.84 28.68 -12.92
C LYS A 4 -34.79 27.84 -12.19
N SER A 5 -34.91 27.74 -10.87
CA SER A 5 -34.15 26.77 -10.07
C SER A 5 -34.67 25.37 -10.42
N HIS A 6 -33.81 24.55 -11.03
CA HIS A 6 -34.12 23.15 -11.23
C HIS A 6 -33.90 22.43 -9.91
N VAL A 7 -34.94 21.76 -9.41
CA VAL A 7 -34.88 20.95 -8.19
C VAL A 7 -34.57 19.53 -8.64
N ILE A 8 -33.39 19.03 -8.25
CA ILE A 8 -32.91 17.69 -8.58
C ILE A 8 -33.73 16.68 -7.77
N THR A 9 -34.22 15.62 -8.40
CA THR A 9 -34.98 14.56 -7.73
C THR A 9 -34.07 13.64 -6.91
N PHE A 10 -34.64 12.87 -5.98
CA PHE A 10 -33.88 11.89 -5.21
C PHE A 10 -33.28 10.79 -6.09
N GLU A 11 -33.99 10.35 -7.13
CA GLU A 11 -33.46 9.39 -8.10
C GLU A 11 -32.31 9.98 -8.91
N GLU A 12 -32.41 11.25 -9.35
CA GLU A 12 -31.30 11.96 -10.00
C GLU A 12 -30.09 12.12 -9.07
N TYR A 13 -30.32 12.32 -7.77
CA TYR A 13 -29.26 12.35 -6.76
C TYR A 13 -28.59 10.99 -6.56
N GLU A 14 -29.35 9.89 -6.44
CA GLU A 14 -28.78 8.54 -6.36
C GLU A 14 -28.04 8.16 -7.65
N GLU A 15 -28.55 8.59 -8.80
CA GLU A 15 -27.90 8.37 -10.09
C GLU A 15 -26.63 9.22 -10.22
N MET A 16 -26.63 10.45 -9.71
CA MET A 16 -25.42 11.28 -9.58
C MET A 16 -24.39 10.64 -8.63
N GLN A 17 -24.82 10.06 -7.51
CA GLN A 17 -23.92 9.34 -6.60
C GLN A 17 -23.37 8.06 -7.26
N LYS A 18 -24.16 7.33 -8.06
CA LYS A 18 -23.70 6.17 -8.86
C LYS A 18 -22.70 6.53 -9.97
N ARG A 19 -22.69 7.81 -10.38
CA ARG A 19 -21.75 8.37 -11.38
C ARG A 19 -20.54 9.04 -10.75
N ARG A 20 -20.54 9.26 -9.44
CA ARG A 20 -19.40 9.82 -8.73
C ARG A 20 -18.27 8.79 -8.71
N LEU A 21 -17.07 9.23 -9.09
CA LEU A 21 -15.88 8.42 -8.86
C LEU A 21 -15.55 8.41 -7.37
N LEU A 22 -15.17 7.26 -6.84
CA LEU A 22 -14.74 7.09 -5.45
C LEU A 22 -13.30 7.57 -5.30
N THR A 23 -12.94 8.13 -4.14
CA THR A 23 -11.50 8.18 -3.81
C THR A 23 -10.97 6.76 -3.60
N PHE A 24 -9.66 6.58 -3.71
CA PHE A 24 -9.08 5.25 -3.47
C PHE A 24 -9.35 4.76 -2.03
N GLU A 25 -9.32 5.66 -1.05
CA GLU A 25 -9.61 5.36 0.36
C GLU A 25 -11.06 4.90 0.56
N GLU A 26 -12.03 5.66 0.03
CA GLU A 26 -13.46 5.30 0.06
C GLU A 26 -13.69 3.93 -0.59
N TYR A 27 -13.05 3.71 -1.75
CA TYR A 27 -13.12 2.44 -2.45
C TYR A 27 -12.57 1.28 -1.61
N CYS A 28 -11.42 1.45 -0.97
CA CYS A 28 -10.83 0.43 -0.10
C CYS A 28 -11.75 0.06 1.07
N ASP A 29 -12.34 1.06 1.72
CA ASP A 29 -13.24 0.83 2.86
C ASP A 29 -14.50 0.07 2.44
N ILE A 30 -15.08 0.43 1.29
CA ILE A 30 -16.24 -0.27 0.73
C ILE A 30 -15.87 -1.72 0.40
N MET A 31 -14.74 -1.96 -0.28
CA MET A 31 -14.34 -3.32 -0.67
C MET A 31 -14.08 -4.20 0.55
N LYS A 32 -13.38 -3.68 1.56
CA LYS A 32 -13.11 -4.39 2.82
C LYS A 32 -14.40 -4.74 3.57
N SER A 33 -15.36 -3.80 3.62
CA SER A 33 -16.63 -4.02 4.32
C SER A 33 -17.54 -5.00 3.56
N LYS A 34 -17.69 -4.81 2.25
CA LYS A 34 -18.61 -5.58 1.41
C LYS A 34 -18.12 -7.01 1.12
N TYR A 35 -16.81 -7.21 1.02
CA TYR A 35 -16.21 -8.47 0.57
C TYR A 35 -15.29 -9.14 1.59
N LYS A 36 -15.42 -8.80 2.87
CA LYS A 36 -14.55 -9.27 3.96
C LYS A 36 -14.21 -10.77 3.86
N ASP A 37 -15.22 -11.64 3.87
CA ASP A 37 -15.00 -13.10 3.91
C ASP A 37 -14.33 -13.61 2.61
N LYS A 38 -14.62 -12.99 1.47
CA LYS A 38 -13.97 -13.32 0.20
C LYS A 38 -12.50 -12.89 0.19
N LEU A 39 -12.22 -11.70 0.72
CA LEU A 39 -10.86 -11.19 0.86
C LEU A 39 -10.04 -12.09 1.79
N GLU A 40 -10.59 -12.48 2.95
CA GLU A 40 -9.93 -13.42 3.87
C GLU A 40 -9.60 -14.77 3.19
N ALA A 41 -10.51 -15.29 2.36
CA ALA A 41 -10.28 -16.51 1.60
C ALA A 41 -9.19 -16.34 0.51
N ILE A 42 -9.22 -15.24 -0.23
CA ILE A 42 -8.21 -14.90 -1.25
C ILE A 42 -6.83 -14.74 -0.60
N ASP A 43 -6.78 -14.03 0.52
CA ASP A 43 -5.54 -13.80 1.25
C ASP A 43 -4.96 -15.12 1.76
N GLY A 44 -5.81 -16.01 2.29
CA GLY A 44 -5.40 -17.37 2.66
C GLY A 44 -4.82 -18.15 1.48
N GLU A 45 -5.45 -18.08 0.30
CA GLU A 45 -5.00 -18.76 -0.92
C GLU A 45 -3.63 -18.23 -1.39
N LEU A 46 -3.45 -16.90 -1.42
CA LEU A 46 -2.22 -16.23 -1.88
C LEU A 46 -1.06 -16.35 -0.89
N MET A 47 -1.32 -16.35 0.41
CA MET A 47 -0.30 -16.52 1.46
C MET A 47 0.31 -17.94 1.44
N MET A 48 -0.44 -18.94 0.99
CA MET A 48 0.07 -20.31 0.85
C MET A 48 1.01 -20.49 -0.34
N ALA A 49 1.02 -19.53 -1.29
CA ALA A 49 1.94 -19.53 -2.42
C ALA A 49 3.25 -18.80 -2.08
N GLY A 50 4.38 -19.33 -2.58
CA GLY A 50 5.65 -18.60 -2.58
C GLY A 50 5.59 -17.37 -3.49
N SER A 51 6.37 -16.33 -3.22
CA SER A 51 6.31 -15.05 -3.94
C SER A 51 6.47 -15.17 -5.46
N PHE A 52 7.27 -16.13 -5.94
CA PHE A 52 7.44 -16.40 -7.36
C PHE A 52 6.17 -17.00 -8.00
N SER A 53 5.52 -17.99 -7.38
CA SER A 53 4.29 -18.60 -7.92
C SER A 53 3.03 -17.78 -7.64
N ARG A 54 3.10 -16.86 -6.67
CA ARG A 54 1.98 -16.01 -6.26
C ARG A 54 1.46 -15.11 -7.38
N GLY A 55 2.32 -14.60 -8.25
CA GLY A 55 1.91 -13.77 -9.40
C GLY A 55 0.96 -14.51 -10.35
N GLN A 56 1.27 -15.77 -10.66
CA GLN A 56 0.40 -16.61 -11.47
C GLN A 56 -0.94 -16.88 -10.78
N LEU A 57 -0.91 -17.26 -9.50
CA LEU A 57 -2.12 -17.54 -8.73
C LEU A 57 -3.02 -16.30 -8.60
N LEU A 58 -2.43 -15.12 -8.37
CA LEU A 58 -3.14 -13.84 -8.35
C LEU A 58 -3.83 -13.59 -9.68
N TYR A 59 -3.13 -13.76 -10.80
CA TYR A 59 -3.73 -13.60 -12.13
C TYR A 59 -4.92 -14.56 -12.32
N ASP A 60 -4.78 -15.84 -11.95
CA ASP A 60 -5.85 -16.83 -12.10
C ASP A 60 -7.08 -16.51 -11.21
N ILE A 61 -6.85 -15.98 -10.01
CA ILE A 61 -7.92 -15.46 -9.13
C ILE A 61 -8.65 -14.30 -9.79
N LEU A 62 -7.92 -13.33 -10.35
CA LEU A 62 -8.48 -12.13 -10.97
C LEU A 62 -9.21 -12.43 -12.28
N GLU A 63 -8.76 -13.40 -13.06
CA GLU A 63 -9.45 -13.81 -14.29
C GLU A 63 -10.66 -14.72 -14.02
N SER A 64 -10.73 -15.31 -12.84
CA SER A 64 -11.85 -16.17 -12.48
C SER A 64 -13.18 -15.42 -12.46
N SER A 65 -14.24 -16.08 -12.93
CA SER A 65 -15.62 -15.59 -12.82
C SER A 65 -16.14 -15.59 -11.37
N ARG A 66 -15.39 -16.15 -10.42
CA ARG A 66 -15.73 -16.13 -8.98
C ARG A 66 -15.57 -14.76 -8.33
N LEU A 67 -14.83 -13.86 -8.98
CA LEU A 67 -14.49 -12.54 -8.45
C LEU A 67 -15.24 -11.43 -9.19
N GLU A 68 -15.94 -10.60 -8.44
CA GLU A 68 -16.65 -9.44 -8.97
C GLU A 68 -15.70 -8.45 -9.64
N ASN A 69 -16.07 -7.92 -10.80
CA ASN A 69 -15.22 -6.99 -11.57
C ASN A 69 -14.83 -5.74 -10.75
N GLU A 70 -15.74 -5.24 -9.92
CA GLU A 70 -15.46 -4.08 -9.04
C GLU A 70 -14.46 -4.40 -7.92
N LEU A 71 -14.22 -5.67 -7.60
CA LEU A 71 -13.28 -6.10 -6.55
C LEU A 71 -11.88 -6.40 -7.12
N LYS A 72 -11.77 -6.74 -8.41
CA LYS A 72 -10.52 -7.14 -9.07
C LYS A 72 -9.41 -6.10 -8.91
N TYR A 73 -9.74 -4.83 -9.08
CA TYR A 73 -8.76 -3.74 -8.96
C TYR A 73 -8.21 -3.59 -7.54
N TYR A 74 -9.06 -3.82 -6.53
CA TYR A 74 -8.65 -3.77 -5.12
C TYR A 74 -7.68 -4.92 -4.82
N VAL A 75 -8.05 -6.14 -5.21
CA VAL A 75 -7.22 -7.33 -4.99
C VAL A 75 -5.88 -7.20 -5.73
N PHE A 76 -5.91 -6.70 -6.97
CA PHE A 76 -4.70 -6.41 -7.75
C PHE A 76 -3.75 -5.48 -7.01
N LEU A 77 -4.21 -4.29 -6.61
CA LEU A 77 -3.34 -3.31 -5.94
C LEU A 77 -2.84 -3.78 -4.58
N ASN A 78 -3.69 -4.47 -3.80
CA ASN A 78 -3.33 -4.94 -2.47
C ASN A 78 -2.27 -6.05 -2.48
N TRP A 79 -2.10 -6.75 -3.61
CA TRP A 79 -1.16 -7.86 -3.75
C TRP A 79 -0.01 -7.59 -4.73
N TRP A 80 -0.03 -6.48 -5.45
CA TRP A 80 0.98 -6.12 -6.45
C TRP A 80 2.39 -6.11 -5.89
N ASP A 81 2.58 -5.51 -4.72
CA ASP A 81 3.89 -5.35 -4.11
C ASP A 81 4.47 -6.67 -3.54
N SER A 82 3.64 -7.71 -3.51
CA SER A 82 3.86 -9.00 -2.87
C SER A 82 4.13 -10.12 -3.88
N ILE A 83 4.24 -9.83 -5.18
CA ILE A 83 4.58 -10.81 -6.21
C ILE A 83 5.97 -10.54 -6.80
N ASP A 84 6.70 -11.60 -7.16
CA ASP A 84 8.05 -11.49 -7.74
C ASP A 84 8.09 -11.85 -9.24
N SER A 85 6.98 -12.32 -9.81
CA SER A 85 6.90 -12.77 -11.21
C SER A 85 5.49 -12.60 -11.80
N CYS A 86 5.36 -12.83 -13.11
CA CYS A 86 4.08 -12.78 -13.85
C CYS A 86 3.44 -11.38 -13.97
N HIS A 87 4.18 -10.31 -13.72
CA HIS A 87 3.70 -8.92 -13.87
C HIS A 87 3.21 -8.64 -15.29
N GLU A 88 3.82 -9.27 -16.29
CA GLU A 88 3.47 -9.14 -17.70
C GLU A 88 2.06 -9.65 -18.05
N LYS A 89 1.43 -10.44 -17.16
CA LYS A 89 0.09 -10.98 -17.40
C LYS A 89 -1.02 -9.97 -17.14
N PHE A 90 -0.78 -8.96 -16.30
CA PHE A 90 -1.84 -8.06 -15.85
C PHE A 90 -2.24 -7.03 -16.91
N GLY A 91 -1.28 -6.53 -17.70
CA GLY A 91 -1.45 -5.72 -18.92
C GLY A 91 -2.72 -4.87 -19.00
N ASP A 92 -3.45 -4.99 -20.12
CA ASP A 92 -4.67 -4.23 -20.41
C ASP A 92 -5.84 -4.54 -19.47
N ASN A 93 -5.80 -5.64 -18.74
CA ASN A 93 -6.90 -6.03 -17.85
C ASN A 93 -7.00 -5.11 -16.63
N VAL A 94 -5.87 -4.56 -16.16
CA VAL A 94 -5.86 -3.61 -15.04
C VAL A 94 -6.68 -2.37 -15.36
N LYS A 95 -6.60 -1.86 -16.59
CA LYS A 95 -7.40 -0.69 -17.01
C LYS A 95 -8.90 -0.99 -16.95
N LYS A 96 -9.32 -2.17 -17.43
CA LYS A 96 -10.72 -2.61 -17.36
C LYS A 96 -11.20 -2.74 -15.91
N TRP A 97 -10.36 -3.25 -15.01
CA TRP A 97 -10.70 -3.38 -13.60
C TRP A 97 -10.81 -2.01 -12.92
N LEU A 98 -9.88 -1.09 -13.20
CA LEU A 98 -9.93 0.29 -12.71
C LEU A 98 -11.22 1.00 -13.16
N ASP A 99 -11.58 0.89 -14.44
CA ASP A 99 -12.80 1.50 -14.98
C ASP A 99 -14.06 0.89 -14.33
N ALA A 100 -14.07 -0.42 -14.09
CA ALA A 100 -15.16 -1.10 -13.38
C ALA A 100 -15.26 -0.68 -11.90
N ALA A 101 -14.13 -0.43 -11.25
CA ALA A 101 -14.05 0.02 -9.86
C ALA A 101 -14.50 1.47 -9.66
N LYS A 102 -14.56 2.27 -10.75
CA LYS A 102 -14.95 3.69 -10.72
C LYS A 102 -14.15 4.51 -9.71
N VAL A 103 -12.85 4.24 -9.63
CA VAL A 103 -11.92 4.92 -8.72
C VAL A 103 -11.31 6.12 -9.42
N LYS A 104 -11.26 7.25 -8.71
CA LYS A 104 -10.46 8.41 -9.09
C LYS A 104 -9.05 8.25 -8.52
N LEU A 105 -8.05 8.17 -9.40
CA LEU A 105 -6.65 8.22 -8.99
C LEU A 105 -6.28 9.63 -8.51
N SER A 106 -5.47 9.67 -7.46
CA SER A 106 -4.87 10.91 -6.96
C SER A 106 -3.45 11.02 -7.49
N PHE A 107 -3.11 12.18 -8.03
CA PHE A 107 -1.76 12.50 -8.52
C PHE A 107 -1.13 13.64 -7.74
N ASN A 108 -1.67 13.97 -6.57
CA ASN A 108 -1.25 15.15 -5.78
C ASN A 108 0.23 15.09 -5.37
N ASP A 109 0.76 13.89 -5.22
CA ASP A 109 2.16 13.66 -4.83
C ASP A 109 3.10 13.54 -6.04
N LEU A 110 2.57 13.70 -7.26
CA LEU A 110 3.35 13.61 -8.50
C LEU A 110 3.66 15.00 -9.04
N THR A 111 4.88 15.17 -9.55
CA THR A 111 5.22 16.36 -10.35
C THR A 111 4.80 16.10 -11.79
N VAL A 112 3.75 16.80 -12.23
CA VAL A 112 3.20 16.73 -13.58
C VAL A 112 3.61 17.99 -14.35
N ASP A 113 4.11 17.84 -15.58
CA ASP A 113 4.44 18.96 -16.45
C ASP A 113 3.20 19.59 -17.10
N GLU A 114 3.41 20.65 -17.90
CA GLU A 114 2.35 21.40 -18.57
C GLU A 114 1.56 20.55 -19.59
N ASP A 115 2.17 19.47 -20.09
CA ASP A 115 1.59 18.56 -21.08
C ASP A 115 0.91 17.34 -20.42
N GLY A 116 0.85 17.28 -19.09
CA GLY A 116 0.20 16.18 -18.37
C GLY A 116 1.09 14.95 -18.18
N TYR A 117 2.41 15.07 -18.33
CA TYR A 117 3.36 13.98 -18.19
C TYR A 117 4.08 13.99 -16.84
N VAL A 118 4.38 12.79 -16.35
CA VAL A 118 5.19 12.53 -15.16
C VAL A 118 6.49 11.89 -15.60
N LYS A 119 7.63 12.41 -15.14
CA LYS A 119 8.94 11.79 -15.36
C LYS A 119 9.10 10.57 -14.46
N VAL A 120 9.52 9.46 -15.04
CA VAL A 120 9.63 8.17 -14.36
C VAL A 120 10.97 7.49 -14.66
N TYR A 121 11.37 6.62 -13.74
CA TYR A 121 12.63 5.89 -13.74
C TYR A 121 12.38 4.42 -13.48
N ARG A 122 13.27 3.58 -13.98
CA ARG A 122 13.21 2.15 -13.72
C ARG A 122 14.60 1.52 -13.72
N GLY A 123 14.93 0.85 -12.62
CA GLY A 123 16.14 0.06 -12.53
C GLY A 123 16.02 -1.23 -13.33
N THR A 124 17.02 -1.51 -14.17
CA THR A 124 17.11 -2.75 -14.94
C THR A 124 18.50 -3.37 -14.83
N ASN A 125 18.55 -4.70 -14.90
CA ASN A 125 19.76 -5.51 -14.93
C ASN A 125 19.49 -6.81 -15.69
N GLU A 126 20.49 -7.67 -15.80
CA GLU A 126 20.38 -8.96 -16.51
C GLU A 126 19.33 -9.93 -15.93
N PHE A 127 18.93 -9.76 -14.66
CA PHE A 127 17.94 -10.61 -13.99
C PHE A 127 16.51 -10.05 -14.06
N SER A 128 16.35 -8.74 -14.30
CA SER A 128 15.04 -8.08 -14.37
C SER A 128 14.51 -7.87 -15.80
N ARG A 129 15.21 -8.42 -16.81
CA ARG A 129 14.89 -8.23 -18.25
C ARG A 129 13.52 -8.76 -18.70
N SER A 130 12.92 -9.71 -17.98
CA SER A 130 11.61 -10.28 -18.34
C SER A 130 10.41 -9.40 -17.98
N TRP A 131 10.63 -8.34 -17.20
CA TRP A 131 9.57 -7.46 -16.76
C TRP A 131 9.37 -6.41 -17.87
N MET A 132 8.41 -6.60 -18.77
CA MET A 132 7.92 -5.57 -19.70
C MET A 132 7.13 -4.49 -18.93
N GLY A 133 7.81 -3.92 -17.95
CA GLY A 133 7.28 -3.61 -16.62
C GLY A 133 6.37 -2.40 -16.61
N MET A 134 5.15 -2.68 -16.15
CA MET A 134 4.16 -1.68 -15.78
C MET A 134 4.60 -0.86 -14.56
N SER A 135 5.53 -1.39 -13.74
CA SER A 135 6.07 -0.73 -12.55
C SER A 135 7.24 0.19 -12.89
N TRP A 136 7.08 1.45 -12.50
CA TRP A 136 8.07 2.52 -12.58
C TRP A 136 8.11 3.27 -11.25
N THR A 137 9.13 4.09 -11.03
CA THR A 137 9.21 4.97 -9.86
C THR A 137 9.44 6.41 -10.30
N THR A 138 8.94 7.40 -9.56
CA THR A 138 9.35 8.80 -9.76
C THR A 138 10.66 9.15 -9.05
N ASP A 139 11.21 8.22 -8.26
CA ASP A 139 12.43 8.37 -7.50
C ASP A 139 13.62 7.69 -8.21
N LYS A 140 14.54 8.51 -8.73
CA LYS A 140 15.74 8.05 -9.43
C LYS A 140 16.68 7.20 -8.56
N TYR A 141 16.70 7.42 -7.24
CA TYR A 141 17.54 6.67 -6.30
C TYR A 141 16.98 5.28 -6.04
N ILE A 142 15.64 5.16 -5.98
CA ILE A 142 14.97 3.86 -5.93
C ILE A 142 15.26 3.08 -7.21
N ALA A 143 15.20 3.73 -8.38
CA ALA A 143 15.57 3.09 -9.64
C ALA A 143 17.03 2.59 -9.65
N LEU A 144 17.98 3.38 -9.13
CA LEU A 144 19.38 2.95 -8.98
C LEU A 144 19.49 1.69 -8.12
N LYS A 145 18.85 1.68 -6.95
CA LYS A 145 18.85 0.53 -6.03
C LYS A 145 18.37 -0.76 -6.73
N PHE A 146 17.33 -0.67 -7.56
CA PHE A 146 16.85 -1.81 -8.35
C PHE A 146 17.80 -2.18 -9.50
N ALA A 147 18.43 -1.18 -10.16
CA ALA A 147 19.44 -1.43 -11.18
C ALA A 147 20.60 -2.26 -10.61
N GLU A 148 21.06 -1.93 -9.41
CA GLU A 148 22.15 -2.62 -8.70
C GLU A 148 21.77 -3.98 -8.11
N GLY A 149 20.53 -4.41 -8.32
CA GLY A 149 20.08 -5.75 -7.94
C GLY A 149 19.55 -5.82 -6.52
N ALA A 150 18.86 -4.79 -6.03
CA ALA A 150 17.96 -4.95 -4.90
C ALA A 150 17.12 -6.22 -5.10
N ARG A 151 17.17 -7.15 -4.12
CA ARG A 151 16.50 -8.46 -4.11
C ARG A 151 17.19 -9.57 -4.93
N VAL A 152 18.33 -9.30 -5.56
CA VAL A 152 19.17 -10.30 -6.23
C VAL A 152 20.30 -10.70 -5.28
N ARG A 153 20.58 -12.01 -5.16
CA ARG A 153 21.65 -12.53 -4.29
C ARG A 153 23.02 -12.57 -4.97
N MET A 154 23.09 -12.20 -6.23
CA MET A 154 24.27 -12.26 -7.08
C MET A 154 24.66 -10.84 -7.51
N PRO A 155 25.95 -10.57 -7.68
CA PRO A 155 26.40 -9.29 -8.23
C PRO A 155 25.80 -9.05 -9.60
N VAL A 156 25.28 -7.85 -9.80
CA VAL A 156 24.79 -7.38 -11.10
C VAL A 156 25.96 -6.97 -11.98
N GLN A 157 25.94 -7.41 -13.24
CA GLN A 157 26.97 -7.12 -14.23
C GLN A 157 26.60 -5.97 -15.18
N SER A 158 25.31 -5.74 -15.40
CA SER A 158 24.85 -4.74 -16.37
C SER A 158 23.72 -3.89 -15.79
N PRO A 159 23.97 -3.10 -14.74
CA PRO A 159 22.98 -2.20 -14.19
C PRO A 159 22.73 -1.04 -15.16
N ALA A 160 21.46 -0.64 -15.30
CA ALA A 160 21.09 0.56 -16.02
C ALA A 160 19.80 1.16 -15.44
N ILE A 161 19.60 2.46 -15.64
CA ILE A 161 18.35 3.15 -15.32
C ILE A 161 17.67 3.54 -16.63
N LEU A 162 16.46 3.04 -16.85
CA LEU A 162 15.59 3.53 -17.90
C LEU A 162 14.94 4.82 -17.43
N VAL A 163 14.99 5.86 -18.24
CA VAL A 163 14.29 7.13 -18.03
C VAL A 163 13.19 7.24 -19.06
N GLY A 164 12.01 7.63 -18.61
CA GLY A 164 10.90 7.91 -19.49
C GLY A 164 9.92 8.89 -18.89
N ARG A 165 8.81 9.03 -19.60
CA ARG A 165 7.68 9.84 -19.18
C ARG A 165 6.36 9.10 -19.42
N VAL A 166 5.39 9.36 -18.56
CA VAL A 166 4.05 8.75 -18.62
C VAL A 166 2.99 9.84 -18.52
N HIS A 167 2.06 9.87 -19.47
CA HIS A 167 0.90 10.75 -19.37
C HIS A 167 -0.02 10.28 -18.25
N VAL A 168 -0.63 11.19 -17.49
CA VAL A 168 -1.49 10.83 -16.34
C VAL A 168 -2.61 9.86 -16.67
N ASP A 169 -3.14 9.91 -17.90
CA ASP A 169 -4.20 8.98 -18.37
C ASP A 169 -3.71 7.53 -18.55
N ALA A 170 -2.40 7.33 -18.70
CA ALA A 170 -1.79 6.01 -18.81
C ALA A 170 -1.46 5.38 -17.45
N ILE A 171 -1.62 6.14 -16.36
CA ILE A 171 -1.39 5.67 -14.99
C ILE A 171 -2.57 4.81 -14.53
N LEU A 172 -2.25 3.63 -14.02
CA LEU A 172 -3.17 2.61 -13.52
C LEU A 172 -3.17 2.51 -12.00
N GLY A 173 -2.16 3.04 -11.32
CA GLY A 173 -2.06 3.06 -9.88
C GLY A 173 -0.84 3.85 -9.42
N VAL A 174 -0.95 4.45 -8.23
CA VAL A 174 0.16 5.12 -7.54
C VAL A 174 0.28 4.44 -6.17
N ILE A 175 1.43 3.83 -5.89
CA ILE A 175 1.69 3.05 -4.69
C ILE A 175 2.87 3.67 -3.95
N ASN A 176 2.64 4.13 -2.73
CA ASN A 176 3.70 4.69 -1.89
C ASN A 176 3.83 4.01 -0.52
N SER A 177 3.29 2.80 -0.37
CA SER A 177 3.31 2.05 0.90
C SER A 177 4.73 1.76 1.40
N ARG A 178 5.71 1.63 0.50
CA ARG A 178 7.13 1.35 0.81
C ARG A 178 8.05 2.57 0.66
N ASN A 179 7.50 3.77 0.51
CA ASN A 179 8.25 4.98 0.18
C ASN A 179 9.10 4.82 -1.11
N GLU A 180 8.59 4.04 -2.07
CA GLU A 180 9.25 3.77 -3.35
C GLU A 180 8.70 4.65 -4.48
N SER A 181 7.69 5.48 -4.21
CA SER A 181 7.00 6.34 -5.20
C SER A 181 6.65 5.60 -6.50
N GLU A 182 6.04 4.41 -6.35
CA GLU A 182 5.78 3.50 -7.45
C GLU A 182 4.56 3.93 -8.27
N ILE A 183 4.70 3.87 -9.60
CA ILE A 183 3.65 4.11 -10.58
C ILE A 183 3.45 2.81 -11.38
N ILE A 184 2.21 2.35 -11.43
CA ILE A 184 1.78 1.30 -12.36
C ILE A 184 1.20 1.98 -13.59
N CYS A 185 1.68 1.63 -14.78
CA CYS A 185 1.19 2.18 -16.05
C CYS A 185 1.27 1.14 -17.17
N TYR A 186 0.46 1.27 -18.22
CA TYR A 186 0.49 0.35 -19.36
C TYR A 186 1.35 0.86 -20.52
N TYR A 187 1.71 2.14 -20.53
CA TYR A 187 2.51 2.76 -21.57
C TYR A 187 3.47 3.79 -20.99
N THR A 188 4.70 3.78 -21.47
CA THR A 188 5.71 4.79 -21.18
C THR A 188 6.41 5.20 -22.47
N GLU A 189 6.70 6.48 -22.59
CA GLU A 189 7.57 6.99 -23.63
C GLU A 189 9.01 6.93 -23.09
N SER A 190 9.85 6.09 -23.72
CA SER A 190 11.24 5.97 -23.31
C SER A 190 12.04 7.14 -23.86
N ASP A 191 12.72 7.86 -22.97
CA ASP A 191 13.57 9.00 -23.33
C ASP A 191 15.01 8.56 -23.55
N LYS A 192 15.59 7.86 -22.57
CA LYS A 192 17.01 7.45 -22.56
C LYS A 192 17.30 6.32 -21.60
N VAL A 193 18.49 5.75 -21.75
CA VAL A 193 19.07 4.76 -20.83
C VAL A 193 20.33 5.34 -20.20
N LEU A 194 20.44 5.29 -18.88
CA LEU A 194 21.62 5.71 -18.13
C LEU A 194 22.44 4.48 -17.76
N TYR A 195 23.70 4.48 -18.16
CA TYR A 195 24.70 3.47 -17.82
C TYR A 195 25.68 4.02 -16.76
N PRO A 196 26.41 3.15 -16.03
CA PRO A 196 27.32 3.57 -14.96
C PRO A 196 28.42 4.56 -15.37
N ASP A 197 28.78 4.57 -16.65
CA ASP A 197 29.77 5.49 -17.22
C ASP A 197 29.19 6.87 -17.61
N SER A 198 27.88 7.08 -17.49
CA SER A 198 27.23 8.36 -17.74
C SER A 198 27.31 9.30 -16.53
N GLU A 199 27.52 10.59 -16.79
CA GLU A 199 27.59 11.64 -15.77
C GLU A 199 26.36 11.67 -14.86
N GLU A 200 25.16 11.60 -15.45
CA GLU A 200 23.91 11.60 -14.69
C GLU A 200 23.74 10.36 -13.80
N TYR A 201 24.24 9.19 -14.20
CA TYR A 201 24.23 8.01 -13.33
C TYR A 201 25.14 8.23 -12.12
N GLN A 202 26.36 8.75 -12.34
CA GLN A 202 27.31 9.03 -11.27
C GLN A 202 26.79 10.10 -10.30
N GLU A 203 26.08 11.12 -10.80
CA GLU A 203 25.40 12.10 -9.95
C GLU A 203 24.31 11.46 -9.07
N ILE A 204 23.54 10.50 -9.60
CA ILE A 204 22.54 9.75 -8.82
C ILE A 204 23.24 8.89 -7.77
N GLU A 205 24.32 8.21 -8.12
CA GLU A 205 25.09 7.36 -7.22
C GLU A 205 25.68 8.15 -6.04
N VAL A 206 26.30 9.30 -6.31
CA VAL A 206 26.84 10.18 -5.26
C VAL A 206 25.73 10.70 -4.34
N GLY A 207 24.55 11.03 -4.89
CA GLY A 207 23.42 11.52 -4.09
C GLY A 207 22.66 10.43 -3.32
N LEU A 208 22.93 9.14 -3.57
CA LEU A 208 22.17 8.03 -2.99
C LEU A 208 22.30 7.99 -1.47
N GLU A 209 23.51 8.20 -0.94
CA GLU A 209 23.76 8.12 0.51
C GLU A 209 22.97 9.19 1.27
N GLU A 210 23.00 10.44 0.78
CA GLU A 210 22.24 11.55 1.36
C GLU A 210 20.73 11.29 1.28
N HIS A 211 20.24 10.77 0.15
CA HIS A 211 18.83 10.44 -0.03
C HIS A 211 18.35 9.34 0.92
N MET A 212 19.15 8.28 1.08
CA MET A 212 18.85 7.19 2.02
C MET A 212 18.84 7.68 3.47
N GLU A 213 19.72 8.61 3.83
CA GLU A 213 19.72 9.24 5.15
C GLU A 213 18.44 10.06 5.38
N GLN A 214 17.94 10.77 4.37
CA GLN A 214 16.67 11.53 4.44
C GLN A 214 15.47 10.59 4.62
N ILE A 215 15.40 9.49 3.85
CA ILE A 215 14.36 8.47 3.99
C ILE A 215 14.37 7.89 5.41
N GLN A 216 15.55 7.58 5.96
CA GLN A 216 15.67 7.04 7.31
C GLN A 216 15.17 8.04 8.36
N LYS A 217 15.58 9.32 8.26
CA LYS A 217 15.13 10.38 9.17
C LYS A 217 13.61 10.56 9.16
N GLU A 218 13.01 10.54 7.97
CA GLU A 218 11.57 10.66 7.81
C GLU A 218 10.83 9.44 8.40
N THR A 219 11.36 8.23 8.15
CA THR A 219 10.84 6.99 8.74
C THR A 219 10.90 7.05 10.27
N ASP A 220 12.01 7.48 10.85
CA ASP A 220 12.18 7.62 12.30
C ASP A 220 11.20 8.66 12.88
N ARG A 221 10.97 9.77 12.17
CA ARG A 221 9.98 10.79 12.55
C ARG A 221 8.56 10.21 12.57
N GLN A 222 8.17 9.48 11.52
CA GLN A 222 6.85 8.84 11.43
C GLN A 222 6.64 7.80 12.54
N ILE A 223 7.67 7.00 12.84
CA ILE A 223 7.67 6.05 13.97
C ILE A 223 7.47 6.81 15.28
N ALA A 224 8.20 7.90 15.51
CA ALA A 224 8.08 8.70 16.72
C ALA A 224 6.68 9.31 16.89
N GLU A 225 6.09 9.85 15.82
CA GLU A 225 4.72 10.38 15.83
C GLU A 225 3.68 9.29 16.10
N MET A 226 3.86 8.11 15.51
CA MET A 226 2.99 6.98 15.76
C MET A 226 3.06 6.57 17.24
N VAL A 227 4.27 6.47 17.80
CA VAL A 227 4.48 6.17 19.22
C VAL A 227 3.84 7.24 20.12
N GLU A 228 3.93 8.52 19.76
CA GLU A 228 3.32 9.60 20.55
C GLU A 228 1.79 9.57 20.48
N LYS A 229 1.21 9.35 19.29
CA LYS A 229 -0.24 9.10 19.12
C LYS A 229 -0.70 7.89 19.95
N MET A 230 0.15 6.88 20.14
CA MET A 230 -0.14 5.75 21.04
C MET A 230 -0.11 6.13 22.53
N LYS A 231 0.71 7.10 22.95
CA LYS A 231 0.74 7.57 24.35
C LYS A 231 -0.48 8.42 24.73
N ILE A 232 -1.07 9.12 23.76
CA ILE A 232 -2.16 10.11 23.99
C ILE A 232 -3.54 9.46 24.23
N LYS A 233 -3.76 8.17 23.95
CA LYS A 233 -5.00 7.45 24.34
C LYS A 233 -4.99 6.97 25.82
N LYS A 234 -4.65 7.87 26.74
CA LYS A 234 -4.64 7.63 28.20
C LYS A 234 -5.90 8.16 28.92
N GLU A 235 -6.92 8.57 28.18
CA GLU A 235 -8.27 8.69 28.75
C GLU A 235 -8.86 7.29 28.84
N VAL A 236 -8.43 6.58 29.89
CA VAL A 236 -9.13 5.37 30.32
C VAL A 236 -10.49 5.86 30.81
N PRO A 237 -11.62 5.51 30.16
CA PRO A 237 -12.93 5.78 30.74
C PRO A 237 -12.94 5.23 32.16
N GLN A 238 -13.65 5.84 33.12
CA GLN A 238 -13.69 5.38 34.50
C GLN A 238 -14.25 3.94 34.58
N CYS A 239 -13.39 2.94 34.38
CA CYS A 239 -13.71 1.53 34.44
C CYS A 239 -13.63 1.08 35.90
N LYS A 240 -14.45 0.09 36.26
CA LYS A 240 -14.33 -0.62 37.54
C LYS A 240 -12.87 -1.09 37.71
N LYS A 241 -12.32 -0.95 38.92
CA LYS A 241 -10.93 -1.38 39.20
C LYS A 241 -10.76 -2.85 38.79
N PRO A 242 -9.77 -3.21 37.97
CA PRO A 242 -9.52 -4.59 37.57
C PRO A 242 -9.22 -5.45 38.80
N THR A 243 -9.65 -6.71 38.76
CA THR A 243 -9.25 -7.69 39.78
C THR A 243 -7.73 -7.93 39.73
N PRO A 244 -7.12 -8.46 40.80
CA PRO A 244 -5.69 -8.78 40.79
C PRO A 244 -5.27 -9.69 39.63
N GLU A 245 -6.12 -10.66 39.27
CA GLU A 245 -5.85 -11.58 38.16
C GLU A 245 -5.90 -10.88 36.80
N GLN A 246 -6.88 -10.00 36.59
CA GLN A 246 -6.98 -9.19 35.36
C GLN A 246 -5.80 -8.23 35.23
N LYS A 247 -5.39 -7.62 36.35
CA LYS A 247 -4.21 -6.74 36.37
C LYS A 247 -2.94 -7.51 35.98
N ALA A 248 -2.76 -8.72 36.48
CA ALA A 248 -1.62 -9.57 36.10
C ALA A 248 -1.59 -9.87 34.59
N LYS A 249 -2.75 -10.21 33.98
CA LYS A 249 -2.87 -10.45 32.53
C LYS A 249 -2.55 -9.21 31.69
N ILE A 250 -2.98 -8.02 32.13
CA ILE A 250 -2.66 -6.75 31.47
C ILE A 250 -1.16 -6.45 31.57
N ASP A 251 -0.58 -6.61 32.75
CA ASP A 251 0.84 -6.32 32.99
C ASP A 251 1.73 -7.29 32.19
N GLU A 252 1.36 -8.57 32.10
CA GLU A 252 2.03 -9.55 31.23
C GLU A 252 1.98 -9.14 29.75
N ALA A 253 0.81 -8.74 29.25
CA ALA A 253 0.65 -8.28 27.87
C ALA A 253 1.46 -7.02 27.57
N LYS A 254 1.57 -6.09 28.53
CA LYS A 254 2.43 -4.89 28.41
C LYS A 254 3.91 -5.24 28.37
N VAL A 255 4.36 -6.18 29.21
CA VAL A 255 5.76 -6.65 29.19
C VAL A 255 6.08 -7.29 27.84
N ALA A 256 5.18 -8.13 27.31
CA ALA A 256 5.35 -8.73 25.99
C ALA A 256 5.40 -7.67 24.87
N PHE A 257 4.51 -6.67 24.91
CA PHE A 257 4.50 -5.57 23.94
C PHE A 257 5.79 -4.75 23.96
N ASN A 258 6.25 -4.34 25.15
CA ASN A 258 7.49 -3.57 25.30
C ASN A 258 8.72 -4.35 24.85
N LYS A 259 8.75 -5.67 25.11
CA LYS A 259 9.83 -6.54 24.64
C LYS A 259 9.89 -6.59 23.11
N GLU A 260 8.74 -6.71 22.45
CA GLU A 260 8.67 -6.74 20.98
C GLU A 260 9.07 -5.38 20.38
N LEU A 261 8.65 -4.28 21.00
CA LEU A 261 9.06 -2.92 20.58
C LEU A 261 10.59 -2.76 20.58
N GLU A 262 11.29 -3.29 21.58
CA GLU A 262 12.75 -3.24 21.63
C GLU A 262 13.41 -4.14 20.56
N LEU A 263 12.78 -5.26 20.20
CA LEU A 263 13.25 -6.10 19.09
C LEU A 263 13.10 -5.40 17.74
N ILE A 264 12.03 -4.62 17.55
CA ILE A 264 11.80 -3.82 16.33
C ILE A 264 12.84 -2.71 16.21
N LYS A 265 13.13 -2.00 17.30
CA LYS A 265 14.22 -1.00 17.33
C LYS A 265 15.58 -1.58 17.00
N GLN A 266 15.78 -2.88 17.28
CA GLN A 266 17.02 -3.62 16.96
C GLN A 266 16.99 -4.25 15.55
N GLY A 267 15.92 -4.09 14.77
CA GLY A 267 15.76 -4.71 13.46
C GLY A 267 15.62 -6.23 13.48
N LYS A 268 15.21 -6.82 14.62
CA LYS A 268 15.16 -8.29 14.83
C LYS A 268 13.80 -8.91 14.56
N THR A 269 12.76 -8.11 14.37
CA THR A 269 11.38 -8.55 14.13
C THR A 269 10.66 -7.48 13.32
N ASP A 270 9.54 -7.83 12.69
CA ASP A 270 8.73 -6.92 11.87
C ASP A 270 7.51 -6.37 12.63
N LEU A 271 6.78 -5.45 11.99
CA LEU A 271 5.62 -4.78 12.59
C LEU A 271 4.42 -5.71 12.84
N THR A 272 4.32 -6.84 12.14
CA THR A 272 3.18 -7.76 12.17
C THR A 272 2.93 -8.29 13.58
N ARG A 273 4.01 -8.71 14.26
CA ARG A 273 3.92 -9.24 15.63
C ARG A 273 3.51 -8.17 16.64
N MET A 274 3.93 -6.93 16.42
CA MET A 274 3.54 -5.79 17.26
C MET A 274 2.03 -5.52 17.14
N GLU A 275 1.46 -5.63 15.94
CA GLU A 275 0.03 -5.44 15.70
C GLU A 275 -0.83 -6.52 16.37
N GLU A 276 -0.38 -7.78 16.34
CA GLU A 276 -1.04 -8.89 17.05
C GLU A 276 -1.06 -8.65 18.57
N LEU A 277 0.09 -8.27 19.15
CA LEU A 277 0.19 -7.95 20.57
C LEU A 277 -0.68 -6.73 20.93
N ARG A 278 -0.74 -5.74 20.04
CA ARG A 278 -1.62 -4.56 20.19
C ARG A 278 -3.09 -4.95 20.18
N LYS A 279 -3.51 -5.85 19.28
CA LYS A 279 -4.87 -6.37 19.21
C LYS A 279 -5.21 -7.15 20.49
N LYS A 280 -4.29 -8.02 20.95
CA LYS A 280 -4.45 -8.77 22.20
C LYS A 280 -4.60 -7.85 23.42
N HIS A 281 -3.73 -6.84 23.55
CA HIS A 281 -3.78 -5.88 24.65
C HIS A 281 -5.06 -5.01 24.61
N ARG A 282 -5.50 -4.57 23.42
CA ARG A 282 -6.77 -3.85 23.26
C ARG A 282 -7.98 -4.71 23.62
N ASN A 283 -8.01 -5.96 23.17
CA ASN A 283 -9.11 -6.88 23.49
C ASN A 283 -9.20 -7.14 24.98
N LEU A 284 -8.07 -7.33 25.66
CA LEU A 284 -8.03 -7.45 27.13
C LEU A 284 -8.62 -6.20 27.78
N ILE A 285 -8.17 -5.00 27.41
CA ILE A 285 -8.71 -3.75 27.97
C ILE A 285 -10.22 -3.60 27.69
N ALA A 286 -10.66 -3.86 26.47
CA ALA A 286 -12.06 -3.76 26.08
C ALA A 286 -12.94 -4.75 26.89
N GLU A 287 -12.51 -5.99 27.03
CA GLU A 287 -13.21 -7.00 27.84
C GLU A 287 -13.43 -6.55 29.29
N TYR A 288 -12.50 -5.74 29.84
CA TYR A 288 -12.56 -5.24 31.21
C TYR A 288 -13.28 -3.90 31.36
N CYS A 289 -13.32 -3.09 30.32
CA CYS A 289 -13.92 -1.76 30.33
C CYS A 289 -15.38 -1.73 29.85
N MET A 290 -15.88 -2.80 29.26
CA MET A 290 -17.28 -2.89 28.83
C MET A 290 -18.19 -3.29 29.99
N THR A 291 -19.32 -2.57 30.14
CA THR A 291 -20.43 -3.02 30.99
C THR A 291 -21.07 -4.28 30.39
N ASP A 292 -21.77 -5.06 31.22
CA ASP A 292 -22.52 -6.24 30.75
C ASP A 292 -23.55 -5.86 29.66
N GLU A 293 -24.07 -4.64 29.73
CA GLU A 293 -24.97 -4.03 28.74
C GLU A 293 -24.27 -3.73 27.40
N GLN A 294 -23.05 -3.20 27.43
CA GLN A 294 -22.24 -2.98 26.21
C GLN A 294 -21.80 -4.29 25.56
N LYS A 295 -21.51 -5.32 26.37
CA LYS A 295 -21.21 -6.68 25.88
C LYS A 295 -22.43 -7.31 25.21
N ALA A 296 -23.62 -7.11 25.77
CA ALA A 296 -24.87 -7.62 25.21
C ALA A 296 -25.24 -6.97 23.86
N ASN A 297 -24.85 -5.70 23.65
CA ASN A 297 -25.15 -4.95 22.43
C ASN A 297 -24.05 -5.07 21.34
N GLY A 298 -22.93 -5.73 21.61
CA GLY A 298 -21.84 -5.90 20.64
C GLY A 298 -21.03 -4.62 20.34
N GLU A 299 -21.14 -3.59 21.18
CA GLU A 299 -20.47 -2.30 20.96
C GLU A 299 -19.01 -2.34 21.45
N ILE A 300 -18.03 -2.24 20.55
CA ILE A 300 -16.60 -2.18 20.95
C ILE A 300 -16.23 -0.72 21.26
N PRO A 301 -15.70 -0.37 22.45
CA PRO A 301 -15.56 1.04 22.87
C PRO A 301 -14.42 1.84 22.22
N PHE A 302 -13.71 1.33 21.20
CA PHE A 302 -12.42 1.91 20.76
C PHE A 302 -12.11 1.81 19.27
#